data_AF-A0A2N9MUN3-F1
#
_entry.id   AF-A0A2N9MUN3-F1
#
_cell.length_a   1.000
_cell.length_b   1.000
_cell.length_c   1.000
_cell.angle_alpha   90.00
_cell.angle_beta   90.00
_cell.angle_gamma   90.00
#
_symmetry.space_group_name_H-M   'P 1'
#
loop_
_entity.id
_entity.type
_entity.pdbx_description
1 polymer ?
#
loop_
_entity_poly.entity_id
_entity_poly.type
_entity_poly.pdbx_seq_one_letter_code
_entity_poly.pdbx_strand_id
1 'polypeptide(L)'
;MHARHYRPQSPLHLLRSGEAPPAGDGVLLRMGREMPADPLAYAAALYETLHRLDVQHPPWIALELPPDTPEWAGVLDRLRRAAG
;
A
#
# COMPACT_ATOMS: atom_id res chain seq x y z
N MET A 1 18.89 -5.80 -4.75
CA MET A 1 19.23 -5.06 -3.51
C MET A 1 18.06 -4.12 -3.24
N HIS A 2 17.20 -4.21 -2.23
CA HIS A 2 17.26 -4.79 -0.88
C HIS A 2 15.91 -5.46 -0.54
N ALA A 3 15.84 -6.79 -0.59
CA ALA A 3 14.73 -7.54 0.01
C ALA A 3 15.04 -7.75 1.51
N ARG A 4 14.90 -6.69 2.30
CA ARG A 4 14.99 -6.78 3.76
C ARG A 4 14.05 -5.73 4.34
N HIS A 5 12.76 -6.10 4.37
CA HIS A 5 11.69 -5.44 5.13
C HIS A 5 11.65 -3.91 4.98
N TYR A 6 11.27 -3.43 3.80
CA TYR A 6 10.99 -2.01 3.62
C TYR A 6 9.73 -1.63 4.40
N ARG A 7 9.91 -0.78 5.41
CA ARG A 7 8.85 -0.09 6.14
C ARG A 7 8.93 1.39 5.75
N PRO A 8 7.89 1.96 5.13
CA PRO A 8 7.89 3.39 4.82
C PRO A 8 8.04 4.21 6.12
N GLN A 9 8.71 5.35 6.03
CA GLN A 9 8.82 6.30 7.14
C GLN A 9 7.47 6.96 7.43
N SER A 10 6.67 7.21 6.39
CA SER A 10 5.31 7.71 6.55
C SER A 10 4.39 6.61 7.10
N PRO A 11 3.46 6.96 8.02
CA PRO A 11 2.51 5.99 8.56
C PRO A 11 1.62 5.43 7.44
N LEU A 12 1.62 4.11 7.30
CA LEU A 12 0.85 3.36 6.31
C LEU A 12 -0.46 2.86 6.93
N HIS A 13 -1.59 3.35 6.42
CA HIS A 13 -2.93 2.93 6.81
C HIS A 13 -3.51 1.96 5.78
N LEU A 14 -4.02 0.83 6.24
CA LEU A 14 -4.72 -0.14 5.40
C LEU A 14 -6.22 0.10 5.53
N LEU A 15 -6.84 0.60 4.46
CA LEU A 15 -8.26 0.92 4.42
C LEU A 15 -9.06 -0.24 3.84
N ARG A 16 -10.22 -0.54 4.40
CA ARG A 16 -11.15 -1.47 3.73
C ARG A 16 -11.83 -0.78 2.54
N SER A 17 -12.29 -1.55 1.56
CA SER A 17 -13.07 -1.01 0.45
C SER A 17 -14.30 -0.25 0.98
N GLY A 18 -14.42 1.03 0.60
CA GLY A 18 -15.48 1.93 1.07
C GLY A 18 -15.18 2.68 2.37
N GLU A 19 -14.04 2.43 3.01
CA GLU A 19 -13.60 3.20 4.18
C GLU A 19 -13.06 4.58 3.78
N ALA A 20 -13.37 5.60 4.55
CA ALA A 20 -12.86 6.95 4.30
C ALA A 20 -11.38 7.04 4.74
N PRO A 21 -10.51 7.67 3.93
CA PRO A 21 -9.14 7.91 4.35
C PRO A 21 -9.08 8.86 5.56
N PRO A 22 -7.94 8.89 6.28
CA PRO A 22 -7.71 9.89 7.30
C PRO A 22 -7.90 11.30 6.73
N ALA A 23 -8.26 12.26 7.58
CA ALA A 23 -8.34 13.66 7.15
C ALA A 23 -6.94 14.24 6.89
N GLY A 24 -6.86 15.21 5.98
CA GLY A 24 -5.64 15.96 5.67
C GLY A 24 -5.00 15.61 4.31
N ASP A 25 -3.82 16.19 4.06
CA ASP A 25 -3.10 16.14 2.78
C ASP A 25 -2.22 14.89 2.63
N GLY A 26 -2.76 13.71 2.94
CA GLY A 26 -2.05 12.45 2.69
C GLY A 26 -2.32 11.89 1.31
N VAL A 27 -1.75 10.71 1.05
CA VAL A 27 -1.85 10.03 -0.25
C VAL A 27 -2.72 8.80 -0.11
N LEU A 28 -3.79 8.73 -0.91
CA LEU A 28 -4.62 7.53 -1.04
C LEU A 28 -4.16 6.74 -2.26
N LEU A 29 -4.06 5.42 -2.13
CA LEU A 29 -3.72 4.49 -3.20
C LEU A 29 -4.86 3.48 -3.36
N ARG A 30 -5.51 3.50 -4.54
CA ARG A 30 -6.65 2.63 -4.81
C ARG A 30 -6.34 1.57 -5.85
N MET A 31 -6.95 0.41 -5.67
CA MET A 31 -6.93 -0.67 -6.64
C MET A 31 -7.56 -0.23 -7.97
N GLY A 32 -6.91 -0.53 -9.09
CA GLY A 32 -7.39 -0.19 -10.43
C GLY A 32 -7.24 1.30 -10.79
N ARG A 33 -6.63 2.11 -9.92
CA ARG A 33 -6.27 3.51 -10.21
C ARG A 33 -4.77 3.70 -10.05
N GLU A 34 -4.31 4.15 -8.89
CA GLU A 34 -2.88 4.31 -8.60
C GLU A 34 -2.16 2.97 -8.50
N MET A 35 -2.89 1.92 -8.09
CA MET A 35 -2.37 0.56 -7.97
C MET A 35 -2.98 -0.36 -9.04
N PRO A 36 -2.20 -1.29 -9.64
CA PRO A 36 -2.72 -2.27 -10.58
C PRO A 36 -3.80 -3.16 -9.96
N ALA A 37 -4.80 -3.61 -10.74
CA ALA A 37 -5.82 -4.56 -10.28
C ALA A 37 -5.42 -6.04 -10.40
N ASP A 38 -4.13 -6.32 -10.65
CA ASP A 38 -3.56 -7.67 -10.75
C ASP A 38 -2.66 -7.96 -9.54
N PRO A 39 -2.77 -9.11 -8.86
CA PRO A 39 -2.02 -9.40 -7.64
C PRO A 39 -0.49 -9.33 -7.80
N LEU A 40 0.04 -9.81 -8.92
CA LEU A 40 1.48 -9.87 -9.15
C LEU A 40 2.02 -8.47 -9.48
N ALA A 41 1.35 -7.76 -10.37
CA ALA A 41 1.67 -6.38 -10.71
C ALA A 41 1.51 -5.45 -9.50
N TYR A 42 0.50 -5.67 -8.66
CA TYR A 42 0.29 -4.93 -7.42
C TYR A 42 1.48 -5.10 -6.48
N ALA A 43 1.94 -6.33 -6.25
CA ALA A 43 3.07 -6.59 -5.38
C ALA A 43 4.36 -5.88 -5.84
N ALA A 44 4.59 -5.81 -7.15
CA ALA A 44 5.72 -5.11 -7.73
C ALA A 44 5.57 -3.58 -7.60
N ALA A 45 4.40 -3.05 -7.97
CA ALA A 45 4.11 -1.62 -7.92
C ALA A 45 4.04 -1.08 -6.49
N LEU A 46 3.68 -1.91 -5.50
CA LEU A 46 3.55 -1.51 -4.10
C LEU A 46 4.85 -0.92 -3.56
N TYR A 47 5.96 -1.64 -3.68
CA TYR A 47 7.23 -1.17 -3.14
C TYR A 47 7.76 0.05 -3.89
N GLU A 48 7.63 0.08 -5.22
CA GLU A 48 8.03 1.23 -6.02
C GLU A 48 7.24 2.48 -5.65
N THR A 49 5.92 2.34 -5.49
CA THR A 49 5.02 3.44 -5.15
C THR A 49 5.30 3.93 -3.74
N LEU A 50 5.40 3.03 -2.76
CA LEU A 50 5.75 3.42 -1.39
C LEU A 50 7.10 4.12 -1.34
N HIS A 51 8.13 3.60 -2.04
CA HIS A 51 9.44 4.24 -2.09
C HIS A 51 9.39 5.66 -2.68
N ARG A 52 8.64 5.85 -3.77
CA ARG A 52 8.44 7.17 -4.39
C ARG A 52 7.70 8.14 -3.47
N LEU A 53 6.71 7.65 -2.72
CA LEU A 53 5.97 8.47 -1.76
C LEU A 53 6.81 8.82 -0.54
N ASP A 54 7.65 7.90 -0.08
CA ASP A 54 8.51 8.10 1.08
C ASP A 54 9.48 9.27 0.89
N VAL A 55 10.01 9.44 -0.33
CA VAL A 55 10.84 10.62 -0.71
C VAL A 55 10.08 11.94 -0.58
N GLN A 56 8.76 11.91 -0.71
CA GLN A 56 7.90 13.09 -0.57
C GLN A 56 7.45 13.34 0.87
N HIS A 57 7.74 12.40 1.79
CA HIS A 57 7.38 12.47 3.21
C HIS A 57 5.93 12.92 3.48
N PRO A 58 4.92 12.29 2.84
CA PRO A 58 3.53 12.64 3.11
C PRO A 58 3.19 12.37 4.58
N PRO A 59 2.24 13.14 5.15
CA PRO A 59 1.83 12.98 6.55
C PRO A 59 1.27 11.59 6.83
N TRP A 60 0.63 10.96 5.85
CA TRP A 60 0.19 9.57 5.88
C TRP A 60 0.03 9.02 4.46
N ILE A 61 0.13 7.70 4.34
CA ILE A 61 -0.18 6.95 3.12
C ILE A 61 -1.31 5.99 3.47
N ALA A 62 -2.40 6.03 2.72
CA ALA A 62 -3.52 5.12 2.88
C ALA A 62 -3.66 4.24 1.64
N LEU A 63 -3.87 2.94 1.85
CA LEU A 63 -3.92 1.97 0.79
C LEU A 63 -5.16 1.09 0.95
N GLU A 64 -5.93 1.00 -0.13
CA GLU A 64 -7.14 0.17 -0.17
C GLU A 64 -6.75 -1.32 -0.16
N LEU A 65 -7.24 -2.05 0.83
CA LEU A 65 -6.99 -3.47 1.01
C LEU A 65 -7.54 -4.26 -0.16
N PRO A 66 -6.73 -5.17 -0.74
CA PRO A 66 -7.23 -6.10 -1.72
C PRO A 66 -8.33 -7.01 -1.17
N PRO A 67 -9.14 -7.62 -2.05
CA PRO A 67 -10.10 -8.65 -1.67
C PRO A 67 -9.42 -9.78 -0.89
N ASP A 68 -10.06 -10.27 0.18
CA ASP A 68 -9.59 -11.41 0.98
C ASP A 68 -9.83 -12.72 0.20
N THR A 69 -9.04 -12.93 -0.84
CA THR A 69 -9.11 -14.08 -1.75
C THR A 69 -7.73 -14.72 -1.89
N PRO A 70 -7.64 -16.01 -2.28
CA PRO A 70 -6.38 -16.74 -2.31
C PRO A 70 -5.30 -16.09 -3.20
N GLU A 71 -5.70 -15.50 -4.32
CA GLU A 71 -4.81 -14.82 -5.27
C GLU A 71 -4.11 -13.61 -4.64
N TRP A 72 -4.78 -12.95 -3.69
CA TRP A 72 -4.30 -11.77 -2.99
C TRP A 72 -3.63 -12.07 -1.65
N ALA A 73 -3.69 -13.32 -1.17
CA ALA A 73 -3.13 -13.71 0.13
C ALA A 73 -1.65 -13.31 0.28
N GLY A 74 -0.85 -13.46 -0.79
CA GLY A 74 0.55 -13.05 -0.80
C GLY A 74 0.74 -11.54 -0.74
N VAL A 75 -0.17 -10.75 -1.29
CA VAL A 75 -0.13 -9.27 -1.21
C VAL A 75 -0.56 -8.82 0.18
N LEU A 76 -1.63 -9.40 0.72
CA LEU A 76 -2.14 -9.10 2.07
C LEU A 76 -1.09 -9.38 3.16
N ASP A 77 -0.35 -10.48 3.07
CA ASP A 77 0.78 -10.77 3.96
C ASP A 77 1.87 -9.68 3.90
N ARG A 78 2.25 -9.25 2.69
CA ARG A 78 3.25 -8.17 2.51
C ARG A 78 2.77 -6.83 3.04
N LEU A 79 1.50 -6.48 2.80
CA LEU A 79 0.88 -5.25 3.31
C LEU A 79 0.87 -5.22 4.84
N ARG A 80 0.47 -6.33 5.48
CA ARG A 80 0.49 -6.45 6.96
C ARG A 80 1.91 -6.29 7.53
N ARG A 81 2.93 -6.79 6.83
CA ARG A 81 4.34 -6.62 7.23
C ARG A 81 4.88 -5.21 7.02
N ALA A 82 4.36 -4.47 6.05
CA ALA A 82 4.75 -3.09 5.77
C ALA A 82 4.05 -2.09 6.72
N ALA A 83 2.84 -2.41 7.18
CA ALA A 83 2.04 -1.55 8.05
C ALA A 83 2.31 -1.73 9.57
N GLY A 84 2.90 -2.85 9.99
CA GLY A 84 3.37 -3.08 11.37
C GLY A 84 4.87 -2.89 11.49
#